data_AF-A0A9W9NEB0-F1
#
_entry.id   AF-A0A9W9NEB0-F1
#
_cell.length_a   1.000
_cell.length_b   1.000
_cell.length_c   1.000
_cell.angle_alpha   90.00
_cell.angle_beta   90.00
_cell.angle_gamma   90.00
#
_symmetry.space_group_name_H-M   'P 1'
#
loop_
_entity.id
_entity.type
_entity.pdbx_description
1 polymer ?
#
loop_
_entity_poly.entity_id
_entity_poly.type
_entity_poly.pdbx_seq_one_letter_code
_entity_poly.pdbx_strand_id
1 'polypeptide(L)'
;MDSGIPTDTVLSILRERNLIAKKDAIESALKDPDTGHKNAEWVSIHLQPETLLSREELNLYTRLENNGLLQPILRDPGLNATRPFLEDDIRIAIETLQASTATIQRQIETLSLQCETLKGQLRRQGDLDQERIRDLGRLRNKHEAGRQTTTIAANDLSDELQARFRSATDKSGAENKRILSSLSTQLKQDDKILAGLEALISGIKLNGSDASTVKRTADLSAMLADTTAQEIHYRLDRLYLETIQSGRSDYGQTAVEDETVSAIQEELESLYPEIEILAEMSTKQQFQEPILREIRHEHGQLCAASQHKLEQTLDILLDMTLSRQTLSKQLEDRESLCELLEQLASLYQAEAGIPLVSQTSSRRESLRRRSMQPGAVLAASHSPAPAPEQPVLESLLRRVGVSPESVLRPRAEGGSAQELHEKRIHISETLRSLGAAVESPLMAQLAPVDNASQVLASSLHSNSHFKTSLRDPGQEESLASLEAELALLQRGVQGLNLEVLHQRDKTQDRFLERWS
;
A
#
# COMPACT_ATOMS: atom_id res chain seq x y z
N MET A 1 94.00 21.46 31.36
CA MET A 1 93.74 20.47 32.44
C MET A 1 95.01 19.66 32.59
N ASP A 2 95.54 19.64 33.80
CA ASP A 2 96.80 19.04 34.20
C ASP A 2 96.97 17.61 33.68
N SER A 3 97.87 17.41 32.73
CA SER A 3 98.41 16.08 32.41
C SER A 3 99.55 15.76 33.38
N GLY A 4 99.25 15.77 34.67
CA GLY A 4 100.10 15.20 35.70
C GLY A 4 99.97 13.69 35.62
N ILE A 5 100.87 13.02 34.89
CA ILE A 5 101.01 11.57 35.00
C ILE A 5 101.44 11.30 36.45
N PRO A 6 100.62 10.60 37.25
CA PRO A 6 100.93 10.43 38.66
C PRO A 6 102.18 9.56 38.76
N THR A 7 103.22 10.08 39.41
CA THR A 7 104.39 9.30 39.84
C THR A 7 103.98 8.03 40.59
N ASP A 8 102.79 8.05 41.21
CA ASP A 8 102.14 6.92 41.85
C ASP A 8 101.73 5.79 40.89
N THR A 9 101.34 6.06 39.64
CA THR A 9 101.00 5.02 38.65
C THR A 9 102.25 4.32 38.13
N VAL A 10 103.35 5.05 37.97
CA VAL A 10 104.65 4.46 37.61
C VAL A 10 105.17 3.60 38.76
N LEU A 11 105.04 4.08 40.00
CA LEU A 11 105.44 3.31 41.19
C LEU A 11 104.56 2.09 41.44
N SER A 12 103.26 2.13 41.16
CA SER A 12 102.39 0.95 41.29
C SER A 12 102.77 -0.13 40.28
N ILE A 13 103.00 0.25 39.01
CA ILE A 13 103.39 -0.68 37.95
C ILE A 13 104.78 -1.30 38.24
N LEU A 14 105.74 -0.53 38.76
CA LEU A 14 107.06 -1.04 39.12
C LEU A 14 107.02 -1.97 40.35
N ARG A 15 106.16 -1.67 41.33
CA ARG A 15 105.92 -2.54 42.50
C ARG A 15 105.25 -3.85 42.11
N GLU A 16 104.27 -3.82 41.20
CA GLU A 16 103.60 -5.03 40.70
C GLU A 16 104.57 -6.02 40.02
N ARG A 17 105.73 -5.52 39.57
CA ARG A 17 106.75 -6.28 38.84
C ARG A 17 108.00 -6.61 39.67
N ASN A 18 107.96 -6.40 40.99
CA ASN A 18 109.07 -6.63 41.92
C ASN A 18 110.38 -5.88 41.55
N LEU A 19 110.28 -4.71 40.93
CA LEU A 19 111.43 -3.85 40.64
C LEU A 19 111.59 -2.81 41.76
N ILE A 20 112.74 -2.82 42.46
CA ILE A 20 113.03 -1.90 43.55
C ILE A 20 113.53 -0.57 42.96
N ALA A 21 112.66 0.44 42.90
CA ALA A 21 113.03 1.78 42.46
C ALA A 21 112.93 2.80 43.60
N LYS A 22 113.89 3.73 43.67
CA LYS A 22 113.91 4.84 44.64
C LYS A 22 112.97 5.95 44.17
N LYS A 23 111.95 6.27 44.97
CA LYS A 23 110.90 7.26 44.67
C LYS A 23 111.49 8.63 44.27
N ASP A 24 112.54 9.07 44.98
CA ASP A 24 113.16 10.38 44.75
C ASP A 24 113.84 10.51 43.37
N ALA A 25 114.34 9.40 42.81
CA ALA A 25 115.01 9.41 41.50
C ALA A 25 114.00 9.45 40.32
N ILE A 26 112.80 8.91 40.52
CA ILE A 26 111.73 8.96 39.51
C ILE A 26 111.07 10.34 39.54
N GLU A 27 110.86 10.91 40.73
CA GLU A 27 110.36 12.27 40.86
C GLU A 27 111.33 13.31 40.30
N SER A 28 112.65 13.14 40.48
CA SER A 28 113.63 14.05 39.88
C SER A 28 113.69 13.92 38.36
N ALA A 29 113.59 12.72 37.80
CA ALA A 29 113.64 12.49 36.35
C ALA A 29 112.37 12.94 35.59
N LEU A 30 111.22 13.01 36.27
CA LEU A 30 109.96 13.55 35.71
C LEU A 30 109.82 15.07 35.91
N LYS A 31 110.46 15.65 36.94
CA LYS A 31 110.43 17.11 37.23
C LYS A 31 111.59 17.89 36.58
N ASP A 32 112.49 17.21 35.89
CA ASP A 32 113.60 17.82 35.14
C ASP A 32 113.08 18.59 33.90
N PRO A 33 113.35 19.90 33.74
CA PRO A 33 112.66 20.74 32.74
C PRO A 33 112.93 20.37 31.28
N ASP A 34 114.09 19.79 30.96
CA ASP A 34 114.47 19.47 29.58
C ASP A 34 114.10 18.03 29.17
N THR A 35 114.04 17.12 30.14
CA THR A 35 113.84 15.67 29.91
C THR A 35 112.49 15.16 30.41
N GLY A 36 111.82 15.90 31.30
CA GLY A 36 110.60 15.49 31.99
C GLY A 36 109.41 15.26 31.06
N HIS A 37 109.19 16.10 30.05
CA HIS A 37 108.10 15.90 29.09
C HIS A 37 108.32 14.66 28.22
N LYS A 38 109.54 14.41 27.75
CA LYS A 38 109.87 13.22 26.97
C LYS A 38 109.74 11.95 27.80
N ASN A 39 110.15 12.00 29.06
CA ASN A 39 110.00 10.89 30.00
C ASN A 39 108.53 10.64 30.34
N ALA A 40 107.71 11.70 30.50
CA ALA A 40 106.27 11.59 30.72
C ALA A 40 105.54 11.00 29.50
N GLU A 41 105.88 11.46 28.29
CA GLU A 41 105.33 10.91 27.05
C GLU A 41 105.76 9.45 26.85
N TRP A 42 107.03 9.12 27.09
CA TRP A 42 107.54 7.75 27.08
C TRP A 42 106.79 6.86 28.08
N VAL A 43 106.55 7.34 29.30
CA VAL A 43 105.74 6.64 30.32
C VAL A 43 104.31 6.43 29.80
N SER A 44 103.67 7.43 29.20
CA SER A 44 102.30 7.31 28.70
C SER A 44 102.15 6.34 27.52
N ILE A 45 103.19 6.18 26.71
CA ILE A 45 103.19 5.30 25.53
C ILE A 45 103.58 3.87 25.91
N HIS A 46 104.57 3.69 26.79
CA HIS A 46 105.16 2.38 27.08
C HIS A 46 104.72 1.75 28.39
N LEU A 47 104.05 2.49 29.29
CA LEU A 47 103.49 1.98 30.54
C LEU A 47 101.95 1.92 30.49
N GLN A 48 101.37 1.51 29.35
CA GLN A 48 99.94 1.19 29.23
C GLN A 48 99.68 -0.29 29.48
N PRO A 49 98.50 -0.67 30.02
CA PRO A 49 98.13 -2.07 30.26
C PRO A 49 98.16 -2.94 29.00
N GLU A 50 98.01 -2.37 27.80
CA GLU A 50 98.12 -3.11 26.54
C GLU A 50 99.57 -3.41 26.12
N THR A 51 100.53 -2.59 26.54
CA THR A 51 101.98 -2.75 26.24
C THR A 51 102.74 -3.53 27.32
N LEU A 52 102.08 -3.81 28.44
CA LEU A 52 102.67 -4.34 29.66
C LEU A 52 102.06 -5.70 29.97
N LEU A 53 102.87 -6.77 29.98
CA LEU A 53 102.40 -8.07 30.47
C LEU A 53 101.85 -7.94 31.90
N SER A 54 100.64 -8.44 32.11
CA SER A 54 100.02 -8.55 33.42
C SER A 54 100.75 -9.56 34.30
N ARG A 55 100.51 -9.53 35.62
CA ARG A 55 101.16 -10.45 36.58
C ARG A 55 100.89 -11.92 36.26
N GLU A 56 99.70 -12.23 35.78
CA GLU A 56 99.31 -13.58 35.39
C GLU A 56 100.02 -13.99 34.10
N GLU A 57 100.08 -13.10 33.11
CA GLU A 57 100.77 -13.33 31.84
C GLU A 57 102.28 -13.47 32.01
N LEU A 58 102.92 -12.69 32.90
CA LEU A 58 104.35 -12.82 33.19
C LEU A 58 104.66 -14.13 33.94
N ASN A 59 103.77 -14.57 34.83
CA ASN A 59 103.87 -15.89 35.44
C ASN A 59 103.65 -17.02 34.42
N LEU A 60 102.74 -16.84 33.46
CA LEU A 60 102.54 -17.79 32.37
C LEU A 60 103.74 -17.82 31.43
N TYR A 61 104.29 -16.66 31.06
CA TYR A 61 105.49 -16.55 30.23
C TYR A 61 106.69 -17.23 30.88
N THR A 62 106.98 -16.93 32.16
CA THR A 62 108.08 -17.57 32.90
C THR A 62 107.84 -19.07 33.09
N ARG A 63 106.59 -19.52 33.31
CA ARG A 63 106.27 -20.96 33.34
C ARG A 63 106.46 -21.62 31.98
N LEU A 64 106.05 -20.98 30.88
CA LEU A 64 106.23 -21.51 29.53
C LEU A 64 107.71 -21.53 29.11
N GLU A 65 108.50 -20.55 29.55
CA GLU A 65 109.95 -20.48 29.32
C GLU A 65 110.69 -21.58 30.09
N ASN A 66 110.38 -21.73 31.38
CA ASN A 66 110.95 -22.79 32.22
C ASN A 66 110.54 -24.21 31.75
N ASN A 67 109.38 -24.34 31.11
CA ASN A 67 108.89 -25.60 30.54
C ASN A 67 109.32 -25.83 29.08
N GLY A 68 110.08 -24.91 28.45
CA GLY A 68 110.58 -25.06 27.08
C GLY A 68 109.53 -25.01 25.97
N LEU A 69 108.28 -24.64 26.28
CA LEU A 69 107.13 -24.67 25.36
C LEU A 69 106.95 -23.40 24.52
N LEU A 70 107.83 -22.40 24.68
CA LEU A 70 107.81 -21.17 23.88
C LEU A 70 108.42 -21.33 22.48
N GLN A 71 109.44 -22.19 22.32
CA GLN A 71 110.10 -22.39 21.03
C GLN A 71 109.20 -23.00 19.93
N PRO A 72 108.27 -23.92 20.23
CA PRO A 72 107.31 -24.44 19.25
C PRO A 72 106.28 -23.40 18.79
N ILE A 73 105.78 -22.56 19.71
CA ILE A 73 104.72 -21.57 19.43
C ILE A 73 105.27 -20.41 18.58
N LEU A 74 106.50 -19.97 18.85
CA LEU A 74 107.17 -18.92 18.05
C LEU A 74 107.60 -19.41 16.66
N ARG A 75 107.74 -20.73 16.47
CA ARG A 75 108.06 -21.35 15.16
C ARG A 75 106.82 -21.78 14.38
N ASP A 76 105.62 -21.54 14.89
CA ASP A 76 104.39 -21.97 14.24
C ASP A 76 104.08 -21.07 13.02
N PRO A 77 104.10 -21.59 11.77
CA PRO A 77 103.95 -20.79 10.56
C PRO A 77 102.55 -20.17 10.38
N GLY A 78 101.57 -20.53 11.22
CA GLY A 78 100.20 -20.00 11.19
C GLY A 78 100.02 -18.61 11.80
N LEU A 79 100.97 -18.11 12.60
CA LEU A 79 100.92 -16.75 13.18
C LEU A 79 101.35 -15.66 12.18
N ASN A 80 102.07 -16.05 11.13
CA ASN A 80 102.45 -15.18 10.00
C ASN A 80 101.48 -15.29 8.81
N ALA A 81 100.39 -16.06 8.96
CA ALA A 81 99.40 -16.30 7.90
C ALA A 81 98.27 -15.26 7.84
N THR A 82 98.44 -14.10 8.46
CA THR A 82 97.64 -12.92 8.11
C THR A 82 98.23 -12.35 6.84
N ARG A 83 97.63 -12.70 5.69
CA ARG A 83 97.97 -12.10 4.39
C ARG A 83 97.98 -10.58 4.56
N PRO A 84 99.08 -9.87 4.23
CA PRO A 84 99.08 -8.42 4.29
C PRO A 84 97.98 -7.91 3.35
N PHE A 85 97.11 -7.03 3.83
CA PHE A 85 96.11 -6.37 2.99
C PHE A 85 96.84 -5.74 1.80
N LEU A 86 96.55 -6.19 0.59
CA LEU A 86 97.07 -5.52 -0.60
C LEU A 86 96.34 -4.18 -0.74
N GLU A 87 97.09 -3.12 -1.06
CA GLU A 87 96.53 -1.78 -1.32
C GLU A 87 95.41 -1.82 -2.38
N ASP A 88 95.52 -2.75 -3.34
CA ASP A 88 94.49 -2.97 -4.37
C ASP A 88 93.21 -3.59 -3.79
N ASP A 89 93.28 -4.48 -2.79
CA ASP A 89 92.10 -5.04 -2.13
C ASP A 89 91.37 -3.95 -1.31
N ILE A 90 92.11 -3.03 -0.69
CA ILE A 90 91.55 -1.86 -0.01
C ILE A 90 90.88 -0.91 -1.01
N ARG A 91 91.53 -0.67 -2.17
CA ARG A 91 90.96 0.16 -3.24
C ARG A 91 89.66 -0.43 -3.79
N ILE A 92 89.63 -1.73 -4.06
CA ILE A 92 88.42 -2.44 -4.52
C ILE A 92 87.32 -2.40 -3.45
N ALA A 93 87.66 -2.56 -2.17
CA ALA A 93 86.70 -2.43 -1.06
C ALA A 93 86.12 -1.01 -0.97
N ILE A 94 86.94 0.02 -1.16
CA ILE A 94 86.47 1.42 -1.19
C ILE A 94 85.58 1.67 -2.41
N GLU A 95 85.96 1.22 -3.60
CA GLU A 95 85.17 1.38 -4.82
C GLU A 95 83.81 0.67 -4.74
N THR A 96 83.78 -0.56 -4.20
CA THR A 96 82.54 -1.31 -3.96
C THR A 96 81.66 -0.66 -2.88
N LEU A 97 82.26 -0.14 -1.81
CA LEU A 97 81.55 0.62 -0.79
C LEU A 97 80.98 1.93 -1.35
N GLN A 98 81.73 2.66 -2.18
CA GLN A 98 81.25 3.87 -2.84
C GLN A 98 80.14 3.57 -3.84
N ALA A 99 80.26 2.50 -4.63
CA ALA A 99 79.22 2.05 -5.54
C ALA A 99 77.93 1.68 -4.79
N SER A 100 78.04 0.95 -3.68
CA SER A 100 76.87 0.61 -2.83
C SER A 100 76.28 1.83 -2.13
N THR A 101 77.11 2.76 -1.66
CA THR A 101 76.62 4.02 -1.08
C THR A 101 75.87 4.84 -2.13
N ALA A 102 76.36 4.88 -3.37
CA ALA A 102 75.69 5.55 -4.48
C ALA A 102 74.37 4.86 -4.88
N THR A 103 74.28 3.53 -4.84
CA THR A 103 73.00 2.84 -5.10
C THR A 103 72.00 3.06 -3.97
N ILE A 104 72.44 3.02 -2.71
CA ILE A 104 71.60 3.33 -1.54
C ILE A 104 71.09 4.77 -1.63
N GLN A 105 71.94 5.74 -1.97
CA GLN A 105 71.52 7.14 -2.10
C GLN A 105 70.44 7.32 -3.18
N ARG A 106 70.59 6.68 -4.34
CA ARG A 106 69.56 6.69 -5.39
C ARG A 106 68.25 6.04 -4.94
N GLN A 107 68.33 4.97 -4.14
CA GLN A 107 67.15 4.33 -3.57
C GLN A 107 66.45 5.24 -2.56
N ILE A 108 67.21 5.94 -1.70
CA ILE A 108 66.67 6.93 -0.75
C ILE A 108 65.95 8.05 -1.50
N GLU A 109 66.56 8.61 -2.54
CA GLU A 109 65.95 9.66 -3.37
C GLU A 109 64.66 9.18 -4.06
N THR A 110 64.65 7.94 -4.54
CA THR A 110 63.45 7.34 -5.15
C THR A 110 62.35 7.14 -4.10
N LEU A 111 62.69 6.63 -2.92
CA LEU A 111 61.73 6.43 -1.83
C LEU A 111 61.22 7.76 -1.29
N SER A 112 62.04 8.81 -1.21
CA SER A 112 61.58 10.14 -0.80
C SER A 112 60.58 10.72 -1.80
N LEU A 113 60.85 10.58 -3.11
CA LEU A 113 59.92 11.02 -4.15
C LEU A 113 58.59 10.24 -4.08
N GLN A 114 58.65 8.93 -3.88
CA GLN A 114 57.46 8.09 -3.68
C GLN A 114 56.68 8.52 -2.43
N CYS A 115 57.37 8.76 -1.31
CA CYS A 115 56.75 9.25 -0.08
C CYS A 115 56.05 10.60 -0.27
N GLU A 116 56.69 11.54 -0.96
CA GLU A 116 56.09 12.84 -1.27
C GLU A 116 54.86 12.72 -2.17
N THR A 117 54.93 11.84 -3.18
CA THR A 117 53.80 11.54 -4.07
C THR A 117 52.63 10.95 -3.30
N LEU A 118 52.87 9.97 -2.42
CA LEU A 118 51.84 9.36 -1.57
C LEU A 118 51.23 10.38 -0.59
N LYS A 119 52.06 11.24 0.02
CA LYS A 119 51.57 12.34 0.86
C LYS A 119 50.69 13.31 0.06
N GLY A 120 51.07 13.61 -1.18
CA GLY A 120 50.27 14.42 -2.10
C GLY A 120 48.93 13.78 -2.46
N GLN A 121 48.92 12.48 -2.75
CA GLN A 121 47.69 11.73 -3.02
C GLN A 121 46.77 11.67 -1.79
N LEU A 122 47.30 11.41 -0.60
CA LEU A 122 46.52 11.37 0.63
C LEU A 122 45.85 12.72 0.93
N ARG A 123 46.56 13.83 0.72
CA ARG A 123 45.97 15.18 0.85
C ARG A 123 44.83 15.39 -0.13
N ARG A 124 45.05 15.09 -1.42
CA ARG A 124 44.00 15.19 -2.45
C ARG A 124 42.80 14.31 -2.15
N GLN A 125 43.01 13.10 -1.63
CA GLN A 125 41.92 12.22 -1.21
C GLN A 125 41.14 12.83 -0.05
N GLY A 126 41.81 13.39 0.95
CA GLY A 126 41.16 14.12 2.04
C GLY A 126 40.31 15.29 1.54
N ASP A 127 40.81 16.07 0.57
CA ASP A 127 40.07 17.18 -0.03
C ASP A 127 38.82 16.68 -0.80
N LEU A 128 38.98 15.63 -1.63
CA LEU A 128 37.87 15.01 -2.36
C LEU A 128 36.81 14.43 -1.41
N ASP A 129 37.22 13.80 -0.32
CA ASP A 129 36.28 13.24 0.66
C ASP A 129 35.55 14.36 1.42
N GLN A 130 36.22 15.48 1.72
CA GLN A 130 35.56 16.66 2.29
C GLN A 130 34.54 17.28 1.32
N GLU A 131 34.88 17.40 0.04
CA GLU A 131 33.96 17.86 -1.01
C GLU A 131 32.75 16.92 -1.13
N ARG A 132 32.98 15.61 -1.18
CA ARG A 132 31.91 14.61 -1.20
C ARG A 132 30.99 14.71 0.01
N ILE A 133 31.54 14.85 1.22
CA ILE A 133 30.74 15.02 2.44
C ILE A 133 29.90 16.31 2.37
N ARG A 134 30.48 17.40 1.87
CA ARG A 134 29.78 18.68 1.70
C ARG A 134 28.64 18.55 0.68
N ASP A 135 28.87 17.89 -0.44
CA ASP A 135 27.87 17.71 -1.49
C ASP A 135 26.75 16.76 -1.07
N LEU A 136 27.08 15.66 -0.39
CA LEU A 136 26.11 14.77 0.24
C LEU A 136 25.25 15.52 1.27
N GLY A 137 25.88 16.36 2.10
CA GLY A 137 25.16 17.21 3.06
C GLY A 137 24.20 18.19 2.37
N ARG A 138 24.64 18.83 1.27
CA ARG A 138 23.78 19.71 0.46
C ARG A 138 22.62 18.95 -0.16
N LEU A 139 22.86 17.76 -0.70
CA LEU A 139 21.81 16.93 -1.31
C LEU A 139 20.79 16.47 -0.28
N ARG A 140 21.26 16.04 0.90
CA ARG A 140 20.41 15.67 2.03
C ARG A 140 19.54 16.84 2.49
N ASN A 141 20.11 18.03 2.68
CA ASN A 141 19.35 19.21 3.09
C ASN A 141 18.31 19.60 2.04
N LYS A 142 18.63 19.53 0.74
CA LYS A 142 17.66 19.76 -0.34
C LYS A 142 16.52 18.74 -0.32
N HIS A 143 16.83 17.47 -0.10
CA HIS A 143 15.83 16.42 -0.01
C HIS A 143 14.94 16.57 1.23
N GLU A 144 15.52 16.89 2.39
CA GLU A 144 14.76 17.15 3.62
C GLU A 144 13.86 18.39 3.48
N ALA A 145 14.36 19.49 2.90
CA ALA A 145 13.56 20.67 2.61
C ALA A 145 12.42 20.34 1.61
N GLY A 146 12.72 19.63 0.53
CA GLY A 146 11.72 19.17 -0.44
C GLY A 146 10.64 18.30 0.21
N ARG A 147 11.04 17.34 1.06
CA ARG A 147 10.10 16.53 1.84
C ARG A 147 9.21 17.38 2.73
N GLN A 148 9.78 18.33 3.49
CA GLN A 148 9.01 19.24 4.33
C GLN A 148 8.02 20.06 3.51
N THR A 149 8.43 20.62 2.37
CA THR A 149 7.54 21.34 1.46
C THR A 149 6.41 20.45 0.94
N THR A 150 6.70 19.21 0.54
CA THR A 150 5.64 18.26 0.12
C THR A 150 4.71 17.87 1.25
N THR A 151 5.21 17.73 2.48
CA THR A 151 4.37 17.45 3.66
C THR A 151 3.48 18.63 4.00
N ILE A 152 3.99 19.87 3.94
CA ILE A 152 3.17 21.08 4.15
C ILE A 152 2.09 21.17 3.08
N ALA A 153 2.45 21.01 1.79
CA ALA A 153 1.47 21.06 0.70
C ALA A 153 0.40 19.94 0.80
N ALA A 154 0.78 18.74 1.28
CA ALA A 154 -0.17 17.66 1.52
C ALA A 154 -1.13 17.98 2.68
N ASN A 155 -0.62 18.55 3.77
CA ASN A 155 -1.45 18.99 4.90
C ASN A 155 -2.38 20.13 4.50
N ASP A 156 -1.90 21.13 3.75
CA ASP A 156 -2.72 22.23 3.25
C ASP A 156 -3.87 21.72 2.36
N LEU A 157 -3.60 20.75 1.49
CA LEU A 157 -4.62 20.11 0.66
C LEU A 157 -5.62 19.31 1.50
N SER A 158 -5.15 18.60 2.53
CA SER A 158 -5.99 17.87 3.48
C SER A 158 -6.92 18.81 4.25
N ASP A 159 -6.41 19.93 4.75
CA ASP A 159 -7.18 20.94 5.46
C ASP A 159 -8.19 21.63 4.52
N GLU A 160 -7.81 21.91 3.27
CA GLU A 160 -8.74 22.43 2.26
C GLU A 160 -9.86 21.43 1.94
N LEU A 161 -9.52 20.15 1.74
CA LEU A 161 -10.52 19.10 1.52
C LEU A 161 -11.45 18.97 2.72
N GLN A 162 -10.94 19.02 3.94
CA GLN A 162 -11.75 18.98 5.15
C GLN A 162 -12.67 20.21 5.25
N ALA A 163 -12.17 21.41 4.93
CA ALA A 163 -12.97 22.63 4.91
C ALA A 163 -14.09 22.56 3.85
N ARG A 164 -13.77 22.05 2.66
CA ARG A 164 -14.75 21.82 1.58
C ARG A 164 -15.78 20.78 2.00
N PHE A 165 -15.37 19.70 2.65
CA PHE A 165 -16.27 18.65 3.14
C PHE A 165 -17.23 19.19 4.21
N ARG A 166 -16.73 19.94 5.19
CA ARG A 166 -17.55 20.62 6.20
C ARG A 166 -18.54 21.59 5.55
N SER A 167 -18.07 22.44 4.63
CA SER A 167 -18.93 23.36 3.89
C SER A 167 -20.02 22.64 3.08
N ALA A 168 -19.69 21.54 2.41
CA ALA A 168 -20.64 20.73 1.65
C ALA A 168 -21.68 20.07 2.58
N THR A 169 -21.25 19.56 3.72
CA THR A 169 -22.12 18.95 4.74
C THR A 169 -23.06 19.99 5.35
N ASP A 170 -22.54 21.18 5.69
CA ASP A 170 -23.34 22.28 6.21
C ASP A 170 -24.36 22.80 5.19
N LYS A 171 -23.95 22.92 3.91
CA LYS A 171 -24.85 23.26 2.80
C LYS A 171 -25.94 22.22 2.63
N SER A 172 -25.59 20.93 2.63
CA SER A 172 -26.56 19.83 2.58
C SER A 172 -27.53 19.88 3.77
N GLY A 173 -27.03 20.09 4.99
CA GLY A 173 -27.85 20.25 6.19
C GLY A 173 -28.78 21.46 6.15
N ALA A 174 -28.33 22.60 5.60
CA ALA A 174 -29.15 23.80 5.41
C ALA A 174 -30.24 23.58 4.34
N GLU A 175 -29.90 22.93 3.23
CA GLU A 175 -30.84 22.58 2.18
C GLU A 175 -31.88 21.56 2.66
N ASN A 176 -31.49 20.55 3.44
CA ASN A 176 -32.42 19.61 4.07
C ASN A 176 -33.42 20.32 4.99
N LYS A 177 -32.99 21.30 5.79
CA LYS A 177 -33.90 22.12 6.59
C LYS A 177 -34.87 22.93 5.73
N ARG A 178 -34.40 23.50 4.61
CA ARG A 178 -35.25 24.23 3.65
C ARG A 178 -36.28 23.31 3.01
N ILE A 179 -35.88 22.13 2.55
CA ILE A 179 -36.77 21.13 1.95
C ILE A 179 -37.81 20.66 2.97
N LEU A 180 -37.41 20.34 4.20
CA LEU A 180 -38.34 19.96 5.27
C LEU A 180 -39.34 21.09 5.59
N SER A 181 -38.89 22.35 5.58
CA SER A 181 -39.80 23.49 5.76
C SER A 181 -40.78 23.62 4.60
N SER A 182 -40.31 23.45 3.35
CA SER A 182 -41.14 23.48 2.13
C SER A 182 -42.15 22.34 2.12
N LEU A 183 -41.73 21.13 2.49
CA LEU A 183 -42.59 19.95 2.65
C LEU A 183 -43.65 20.20 3.71
N SER A 184 -43.29 20.78 4.86
CA SER A 184 -44.26 21.10 5.91
C SER A 184 -45.27 22.16 5.46
N THR A 185 -44.84 23.19 4.73
CA THR A 185 -45.77 24.18 4.18
C THR A 185 -46.66 23.61 3.10
N GLN A 186 -46.13 22.75 2.23
CA GLN A 186 -46.90 22.11 1.17
C GLN A 186 -47.91 21.12 1.73
N LEU A 187 -47.54 20.29 2.71
CA LEU A 187 -48.48 19.39 3.39
C LEU A 187 -49.63 20.15 4.05
N LYS A 188 -49.35 21.29 4.71
CA LYS A 188 -50.40 22.15 5.26
C LYS A 188 -51.32 22.73 4.19
N GLN A 189 -50.75 23.08 3.04
CA GLN A 189 -51.53 23.57 1.90
C GLN A 189 -52.38 22.46 1.30
N ASP A 190 -51.82 21.26 1.16
CA ASP A 190 -52.52 20.06 0.70
C ASP A 190 -53.68 19.71 1.63
N ASP A 191 -53.48 19.74 2.95
CA ASP A 191 -54.54 19.50 3.95
C ASP A 191 -55.68 20.51 3.80
N LYS A 192 -55.35 21.78 3.56
CA LYS A 192 -56.35 22.84 3.31
C LYS A 192 -57.11 22.60 1.99
N ILE A 193 -56.41 22.18 0.94
CA ILE A 193 -57.02 21.85 -0.35
C ILE A 193 -57.94 20.63 -0.20
N LEU A 194 -57.51 19.58 0.51
CA LEU A 194 -58.30 18.39 0.79
C LEU A 194 -59.57 18.71 1.59
N ALA A 195 -59.47 19.56 2.61
CA ALA A 195 -60.66 20.05 3.32
C ALA A 195 -61.61 20.84 2.40
N GLY A 196 -61.06 21.62 1.46
CA GLY A 196 -61.84 22.31 0.43
C GLY A 196 -62.51 21.34 -0.56
N LEU A 197 -61.82 20.27 -0.96
CA LEU A 197 -62.36 19.21 -1.81
C LEU A 197 -63.47 18.44 -1.09
N GLU A 198 -63.31 18.13 0.20
CA GLU A 198 -64.35 17.50 1.01
C GLU A 198 -65.62 18.38 1.07
N ALA A 199 -65.46 19.69 1.22
CA ALA A 199 -66.57 20.65 1.15
C ALA A 199 -67.23 20.69 -0.24
N LEU A 200 -66.45 20.62 -1.32
CA LEU A 200 -66.98 20.57 -2.70
C LEU A 200 -67.76 19.28 -2.96
N ILE A 201 -67.23 18.13 -2.53
CA ILE A 201 -67.84 16.81 -2.71
C ILE A 201 -69.09 16.65 -1.85
N SER A 202 -69.08 17.10 -0.59
CA SER A 202 -70.28 17.11 0.26
C SER A 202 -71.39 18.03 -0.29
N GLY A 203 -71.03 19.01 -1.12
CA GLY A 203 -71.96 19.85 -1.88
C GLY A 203 -72.56 19.18 -3.12
N ILE A 204 -72.22 17.92 -3.44
CA ILE A 204 -72.83 17.13 -4.51
C ILE A 204 -74.11 16.50 -3.95
N LYS A 205 -75.27 17.09 -4.29
CA LYS A 205 -76.57 16.53 -3.92
C LYS A 205 -76.98 15.48 -4.93
N LEU A 206 -77.17 14.24 -4.47
CA LEU A 206 -77.82 13.19 -5.25
C LEU A 206 -79.32 13.22 -4.95
N ASN A 207 -80.15 13.67 -5.90
CA ASN A 207 -81.59 13.72 -5.70
C ASN A 207 -82.20 12.31 -5.81
N GLY A 208 -82.29 11.62 -4.68
CA GLY A 208 -83.02 10.34 -4.57
C GLY A 208 -84.56 10.48 -4.64
N SER A 209 -85.08 11.72 -4.67
CA SER A 209 -86.52 12.02 -4.63
C SER A 209 -87.18 12.20 -5.99
N ASP A 210 -86.41 12.19 -7.09
CA ASP A 210 -86.97 12.44 -8.42
C ASP A 210 -87.87 11.28 -8.85
N ALA A 211 -87.49 10.03 -8.53
CA ALA A 211 -88.30 8.86 -8.83
C ALA A 211 -89.63 8.83 -8.04
N SER A 212 -89.64 9.30 -6.79
CA SER A 212 -90.86 9.34 -5.97
C SER A 212 -91.78 10.50 -6.36
N THR A 213 -91.23 11.65 -6.76
CA THR A 213 -91.99 12.80 -7.24
C THR A 213 -92.58 12.55 -8.63
N VAL A 214 -91.86 11.87 -9.52
CA VAL A 214 -92.38 11.42 -10.83
C VAL A 214 -93.56 10.45 -10.65
N LYS A 215 -93.46 9.48 -9.73
CA LYS A 215 -94.59 8.57 -9.42
C LYS A 215 -95.79 9.33 -8.85
N ARG A 216 -95.55 10.18 -7.85
CA ARG A 216 -96.61 10.98 -7.22
C ARG A 216 -97.33 11.91 -8.20
N THR A 217 -96.59 12.52 -9.14
CA THR A 217 -97.18 13.39 -10.15
C THR A 217 -98.03 12.61 -11.15
N ALA A 218 -97.61 11.41 -11.54
CA ALA A 218 -98.44 10.50 -12.33
C ALA A 218 -99.74 10.11 -11.59
N ASP A 219 -99.64 9.69 -10.32
CA ASP A 219 -100.79 9.30 -9.51
C ASP A 219 -101.79 10.45 -9.32
N LEU A 220 -101.29 11.67 -9.02
CA LEU A 220 -102.13 12.86 -8.87
C LEU A 220 -102.75 13.31 -10.19
N SER A 221 -102.04 13.16 -11.32
CA SER A 221 -102.60 13.50 -12.64
C SER A 221 -103.72 12.54 -13.06
N ALA A 222 -103.58 11.25 -12.72
CA ALA A 222 -104.63 10.26 -12.95
C ALA A 222 -105.87 10.54 -12.09
N MET A 223 -105.67 10.88 -10.80
CA MET A 223 -106.78 11.29 -9.92
C MET A 223 -107.47 12.56 -10.44
N LEU A 224 -106.70 13.55 -10.91
CA LEU A 224 -107.28 14.77 -11.46
C LEU A 224 -108.10 14.46 -12.73
N ALA A 225 -107.58 13.61 -13.63
CA ALA A 225 -108.31 13.17 -14.82
C ALA A 225 -109.66 12.54 -14.47
N ASP A 226 -109.65 11.59 -13.53
CA ASP A 226 -110.85 10.89 -13.07
C ASP A 226 -111.87 11.86 -12.43
N THR A 227 -111.42 12.75 -11.54
CA THR A 227 -112.32 13.76 -10.94
C THR A 227 -112.89 14.73 -11.98
N THR A 228 -112.12 15.14 -13.00
CA THR A 228 -112.63 16.01 -14.06
C THR A 228 -113.60 15.29 -14.99
N ALA A 229 -113.36 14.02 -15.32
CA ALA A 229 -114.29 13.21 -16.09
C ALA A 229 -115.60 13.03 -15.32
N GLN A 230 -115.52 12.66 -14.04
CA GLN A 230 -116.69 12.55 -13.15
C GLN A 230 -117.45 13.87 -13.02
N GLU A 231 -116.77 15.01 -12.86
CA GLU A 231 -117.43 16.33 -12.82
C GLU A 231 -118.22 16.59 -14.11
N ILE A 232 -117.61 16.32 -15.27
CA ILE A 232 -118.27 16.48 -16.58
C ILE A 232 -119.46 15.53 -16.69
N HIS A 233 -119.31 14.26 -16.27
CA HIS A 233 -120.40 13.28 -16.24
C HIS A 233 -121.56 13.78 -15.37
N TYR A 234 -121.31 14.21 -14.13
CA TYR A 234 -122.36 14.73 -13.24
C TYR A 234 -123.03 15.98 -13.80
N ARG A 235 -122.31 16.84 -14.53
CA ARG A 235 -122.90 18.02 -15.19
C ARG A 235 -123.77 17.63 -16.39
N LEU A 236 -123.35 16.65 -17.20
CA LEU A 236 -124.14 16.10 -18.30
C LEU A 236 -125.39 15.37 -17.80
N ASP A 237 -125.26 14.49 -16.80
CA ASP A 237 -126.38 13.80 -16.17
C ASP A 237 -127.39 14.80 -15.59
N ARG A 238 -126.90 15.84 -14.91
CA ARG A 238 -127.75 16.89 -14.38
C ARG A 238 -128.50 17.64 -15.49
N LEU A 239 -127.80 18.05 -16.55
CA LEU A 239 -128.43 18.74 -17.67
C LEU A 239 -129.44 17.84 -18.40
N TYR A 240 -129.10 16.58 -18.62
CA TYR A 240 -129.99 15.57 -19.20
C TYR A 240 -131.28 15.44 -18.37
N LEU A 241 -131.16 15.26 -17.05
CA LEU A 241 -132.32 15.17 -16.16
C LEU A 241 -133.12 16.49 -16.10
N GLU A 242 -132.47 17.64 -16.07
CA GLU A 242 -133.14 18.96 -16.13
C GLU A 242 -133.90 19.15 -17.45
N THR A 243 -133.35 18.70 -18.59
CA THR A 243 -134.02 18.77 -19.90
C THR A 243 -135.23 17.85 -20.00
N ILE A 244 -135.14 16.62 -19.47
CA ILE A 244 -136.29 15.69 -19.42
C ILE A 244 -137.40 16.25 -18.52
N GLN A 245 -137.03 16.83 -17.37
CA GLN A 245 -138.02 17.43 -16.45
C GLN A 245 -138.69 18.67 -17.05
N SER A 246 -137.93 19.52 -17.75
CA SER A 246 -138.45 20.74 -18.38
C SER A 246 -139.34 20.44 -19.60
N GLY A 247 -139.01 19.42 -20.40
CA GLY A 247 -139.78 19.02 -21.59
C GLY A 247 -141.11 18.33 -21.27
N ARG A 248 -141.26 17.74 -20.08
CA ARG A 248 -142.47 17.02 -19.65
C ARG A 248 -143.62 17.94 -19.19
N SER A 249 -143.38 19.26 -19.10
CA SER A 249 -144.35 20.24 -18.58
C SER A 249 -145.36 20.74 -19.61
N ASP A 250 -145.17 20.50 -20.91
CA ASP A 250 -146.12 20.89 -21.95
C ASP A 250 -146.93 19.68 -22.45
N TYR A 251 -148.25 19.89 -22.55
CA TYR A 251 -149.24 18.86 -22.86
C TYR A 251 -149.04 18.24 -24.26
N GLY A 252 -148.78 16.93 -24.33
CA GLY A 252 -149.02 16.12 -25.53
C GLY A 252 -147.88 15.23 -25.99
N GLN A 253 -147.64 14.14 -25.26
CA GLN A 253 -146.61 13.14 -25.55
C GLN A 253 -146.82 12.47 -26.92
N THR A 254 -145.87 12.64 -27.85
CA THR A 254 -145.86 11.94 -29.14
C THR A 254 -144.72 10.92 -29.17
N ALA A 255 -144.94 9.77 -29.81
CA ALA A 255 -143.95 8.67 -29.91
C ALA A 255 -142.61 9.07 -30.56
N VAL A 256 -142.57 10.24 -31.22
CA VAL A 256 -141.36 10.81 -31.83
C VAL A 256 -140.39 11.36 -30.79
N GLU A 257 -140.88 11.83 -29.63
CA GLU A 257 -140.01 12.33 -28.54
C GLU A 257 -139.22 11.19 -27.89
N ASP A 258 -139.83 10.00 -27.70
CA ASP A 258 -139.16 8.84 -27.10
C ASP A 258 -137.99 8.30 -27.97
N GLU A 259 -138.15 8.28 -29.30
CA GLU A 259 -137.06 7.90 -30.21
C GLU A 259 -135.90 8.91 -30.17
N THR A 260 -136.20 10.22 -30.05
CA THR A 260 -135.16 11.25 -29.93
C THR A 260 -134.45 11.21 -28.58
N VAL A 261 -135.15 10.88 -27.48
CA VAL A 261 -134.51 10.69 -26.16
C VAL A 261 -133.62 9.44 -26.17
N SER A 262 -134.05 8.35 -26.82
CA SER A 262 -133.24 7.14 -26.96
C SER A 262 -131.97 7.36 -27.80
N ALA A 263 -132.05 8.14 -28.89
CA ALA A 263 -130.89 8.48 -29.70
C ALA A 263 -129.89 9.36 -28.93
N ILE A 264 -130.38 10.35 -28.18
CA ILE A 264 -129.54 11.21 -27.32
C ILE A 264 -128.88 10.40 -26.20
N GLN A 265 -129.56 9.40 -25.66
CA GLN A 265 -128.99 8.51 -24.65
C GLN A 265 -127.84 7.66 -25.22
N GLU A 266 -127.99 7.08 -26.42
CA GLU A 266 -126.93 6.31 -27.07
C GLU A 266 -125.71 7.18 -27.42
N GLU A 267 -125.94 8.41 -27.89
CA GLU A 267 -124.88 9.39 -28.11
C GLU A 267 -124.17 9.78 -26.79
N LEU A 268 -124.92 9.92 -25.69
CA LEU A 268 -124.37 10.21 -24.36
C LEU A 268 -123.52 9.04 -23.82
N GLU A 269 -123.99 7.80 -23.98
CA GLU A 269 -123.25 6.59 -23.60
C GLU A 269 -121.95 6.43 -24.41
N SER A 270 -121.96 6.85 -25.69
CA SER A 270 -120.75 6.90 -26.52
C SER A 270 -119.79 8.03 -26.13
N LEU A 271 -120.30 9.15 -25.59
CA LEU A 271 -119.50 10.33 -25.25
C LEU A 271 -118.69 10.13 -23.95
N TYR A 272 -119.19 9.35 -22.99
CA TYR A 272 -118.51 9.10 -21.71
C TYR A 272 -117.08 8.56 -21.81
N PRO A 273 -116.78 7.49 -22.58
CA PRO A 273 -115.39 7.04 -22.73
C PRO A 273 -114.51 8.08 -23.44
N GLU A 274 -115.06 8.90 -24.33
CA GLU A 274 -114.32 9.98 -24.99
C GLU A 274 -113.99 11.11 -24.00
N ILE A 275 -114.91 11.46 -23.09
CA ILE A 275 -114.67 12.41 -22.01
C ILE A 275 -113.53 11.93 -21.10
N GLU A 276 -113.49 10.64 -20.75
CA GLU A 276 -112.42 10.06 -19.93
C GLU A 276 -111.05 10.18 -20.61
N ILE A 277 -110.96 9.83 -21.90
CA ILE A 277 -109.73 9.96 -22.69
C ILE A 277 -109.31 11.43 -22.86
N LEU A 278 -110.25 12.32 -23.13
CA LEU A 278 -109.98 13.75 -23.30
C LEU A 278 -109.54 14.40 -21.97
N ALA A 279 -110.17 14.01 -20.86
CA ALA A 279 -109.75 14.42 -19.53
C ALA A 279 -108.32 13.94 -19.26
N GLU A 280 -108.01 12.66 -19.50
CA GLU A 280 -106.66 12.14 -19.34
C GLU A 280 -105.64 12.87 -20.24
N MET A 281 -105.93 13.08 -21.51
CA MET A 281 -105.02 13.83 -22.41
C MET A 281 -104.82 15.28 -21.93
N SER A 282 -105.90 15.95 -21.52
CA SER A 282 -105.85 17.33 -21.03
C SER A 282 -104.99 17.45 -19.77
N THR A 283 -105.18 16.57 -18.79
CA THR A 283 -104.40 16.61 -17.54
C THR A 283 -102.93 16.24 -17.77
N LYS A 284 -102.66 15.27 -18.66
CA LYS A 284 -101.30 14.91 -19.07
C LYS A 284 -100.59 16.10 -19.73
N GLN A 285 -101.26 16.77 -20.66
CA GLN A 285 -100.68 17.87 -21.41
C GLN A 285 -100.50 19.14 -20.57
N GLN A 286 -101.49 19.49 -19.73
CA GLN A 286 -101.47 20.71 -18.93
C GLN A 286 -100.59 20.60 -17.68
N PHE A 287 -100.54 19.42 -17.04
CA PHE A 287 -99.89 19.27 -15.73
C PHE A 287 -98.75 18.26 -15.76
N GLN A 288 -99.00 17.03 -16.22
CA GLN A 288 -98.00 15.96 -16.08
C GLN A 288 -96.73 16.25 -16.89
N GLU A 289 -96.85 16.56 -18.17
CA GLU A 289 -95.69 16.80 -19.04
C GLU A 289 -94.84 18.00 -18.60
N PRO A 290 -95.40 19.20 -18.30
CA PRO A 290 -94.61 20.32 -17.82
C PRO A 290 -93.86 20.00 -16.52
N ILE A 291 -94.51 19.32 -15.57
CA ILE A 291 -93.88 18.93 -14.30
C ILE A 291 -92.72 17.95 -14.56
N LEU A 292 -92.91 16.95 -15.42
CA LEU A 292 -91.85 16.00 -15.78
C LEU A 292 -90.68 16.67 -16.52
N ARG A 293 -90.96 17.66 -17.38
CA ARG A 293 -89.90 18.43 -18.06
C ARG A 293 -89.08 19.23 -17.06
N GLU A 294 -89.72 19.90 -16.11
CA GLU A 294 -89.01 20.68 -15.09
C GLU A 294 -88.17 19.79 -14.17
N ILE A 295 -88.71 18.64 -13.73
CA ILE A 295 -87.95 17.66 -12.93
C ILE A 295 -86.72 17.17 -13.70
N ARG A 296 -86.87 16.83 -14.98
CA ARG A 296 -85.74 16.39 -15.82
C ARG A 296 -84.71 17.50 -16.05
N HIS A 297 -85.18 18.73 -16.21
CA HIS A 297 -84.33 19.90 -16.41
C HIS A 297 -83.50 20.20 -15.16
N GLU A 298 -84.13 20.28 -13.98
CA GLU A 298 -83.46 20.44 -12.69
C GLU A 298 -82.48 19.30 -12.41
N HIS A 299 -82.89 18.05 -12.68
CA HIS A 299 -82.00 16.90 -12.58
C HIS A 299 -80.78 17.01 -13.51
N GLY A 300 -81.01 17.40 -14.76
CA GLY A 300 -79.94 17.63 -15.74
C GLY A 300 -78.96 18.72 -15.30
N GLN A 301 -79.46 19.83 -14.74
CA GLN A 301 -78.62 20.90 -14.18
C GLN A 301 -77.82 20.44 -12.98
N LEU A 302 -78.42 19.70 -12.04
CA LEU A 302 -77.71 19.13 -10.90
C LEU A 302 -76.65 18.10 -11.34
N CYS A 303 -76.94 17.27 -12.34
CA CYS A 303 -75.97 16.36 -12.93
C CYS A 303 -74.80 17.11 -13.57
N ALA A 304 -75.07 18.14 -14.38
CA ALA A 304 -74.01 18.95 -15.00
C ALA A 304 -73.15 19.68 -13.94
N ALA A 305 -73.78 20.27 -12.93
CA ALA A 305 -73.08 20.95 -11.84
C ALA A 305 -72.25 19.99 -10.97
N SER A 306 -72.76 18.78 -10.70
CA SER A 306 -72.02 17.76 -9.96
C SER A 306 -70.86 17.19 -10.78
N GLN A 307 -71.05 16.94 -12.07
CA GLN A 307 -69.98 16.53 -12.98
C GLN A 307 -68.87 17.58 -13.02
N HIS A 308 -69.20 18.86 -13.16
CA HIS A 308 -68.22 19.95 -13.15
C HIS A 308 -67.42 20.01 -11.85
N LYS A 309 -68.08 19.84 -10.69
CA LYS A 309 -67.40 19.75 -9.38
C LYS A 309 -66.46 18.53 -9.29
N LEU A 310 -66.87 17.39 -9.85
CA LEU A 310 -66.03 16.18 -9.87
C LEU A 310 -64.82 16.33 -10.79
N GLU A 311 -64.99 16.93 -11.97
CA GLU A 311 -63.89 17.27 -12.89
C GLU A 311 -62.89 18.21 -12.21
N GLN A 312 -63.37 19.28 -11.57
CA GLN A 312 -62.53 20.19 -10.80
C GLN A 312 -61.78 19.48 -9.67
N THR A 313 -62.44 18.53 -8.98
CA THR A 313 -61.81 17.72 -7.92
C THR A 313 -60.69 16.86 -8.51
N LEU A 314 -60.93 16.23 -9.67
CA LEU A 314 -59.95 15.40 -10.35
C LEU A 314 -58.71 16.21 -10.77
N ASP A 315 -58.92 17.39 -11.36
CA ASP A 315 -57.83 18.29 -11.76
C ASP A 315 -56.97 18.70 -10.56
N ILE A 316 -57.59 19.06 -9.43
CA ILE A 316 -56.87 19.41 -8.20
C ILE A 316 -56.07 18.20 -7.67
N LEU A 317 -56.65 17.00 -7.68
CA LEU A 317 -55.94 15.78 -7.25
C LEU A 317 -54.76 15.43 -8.17
N LEU A 318 -54.89 15.65 -9.48
CA LEU A 318 -53.79 15.51 -10.43
C LEU A 318 -52.65 16.48 -10.11
N ASP A 319 -52.95 17.76 -9.90
CA ASP A 319 -51.96 18.79 -9.58
C ASP A 319 -51.25 18.50 -8.24
N MET A 320 -51.99 18.06 -7.23
CA MET A 320 -51.42 17.60 -5.95
C MET A 320 -50.49 16.40 -6.14
N THR A 321 -50.85 15.45 -7.01
CA THR A 321 -50.04 14.26 -7.26
C THR A 321 -48.76 14.61 -8.02
N LEU A 322 -48.83 15.47 -9.03
CA LEU A 322 -47.68 15.95 -9.80
C LEU A 322 -46.70 16.75 -8.93
N SER A 323 -47.22 17.63 -8.08
CA SER A 323 -46.39 18.41 -7.15
C SER A 323 -45.70 17.51 -6.12
N ARG A 324 -46.40 16.49 -5.57
CA ARG A 324 -45.79 15.48 -4.69
C ARG A 324 -44.72 14.66 -5.40
N GLN A 325 -44.93 14.26 -6.65
CA GLN A 325 -43.94 13.53 -7.43
C GLN A 325 -42.68 14.36 -7.68
N THR A 326 -42.83 15.66 -7.96
CA THR A 326 -41.71 16.58 -8.16
C THR A 326 -40.87 16.72 -6.89
N LEU A 327 -41.52 16.83 -5.72
CA LEU A 327 -40.83 16.83 -4.43
C LEU A 327 -40.12 15.51 -4.12
N SER A 328 -40.73 14.36 -4.44
CA SER A 328 -40.10 13.04 -4.25
C SER A 328 -38.80 12.94 -5.04
N LYS A 329 -38.83 13.35 -6.32
CA LYS A 329 -37.63 13.39 -7.16
C LYS A 329 -36.53 14.28 -6.57
N GLN A 330 -36.90 15.48 -6.10
CA GLN A 330 -35.93 16.37 -5.45
C GLN A 330 -35.34 15.77 -4.16
N LEU A 331 -36.11 14.96 -3.43
CA LEU A 331 -35.65 14.26 -2.24
C LEU A 331 -34.71 13.10 -2.60
N GLU A 332 -35.06 12.32 -3.62
CA GLU A 332 -34.24 11.20 -4.14
C GLU A 332 -32.89 11.69 -4.69
N ASP A 333 -32.88 12.75 -5.51
CA ASP A 333 -31.66 13.39 -6.00
C ASP A 333 -30.77 13.85 -4.83
N ARG A 334 -31.38 14.33 -3.75
CA ARG A 334 -30.68 14.77 -2.54
C ARG A 334 -30.14 13.63 -1.69
N GLU A 335 -30.92 12.57 -1.53
CA GLU A 335 -30.50 11.35 -0.84
C GLU A 335 -29.26 10.77 -1.52
N SER A 336 -29.27 10.65 -2.85
CA SER A 336 -28.10 10.20 -3.61
C SER A 336 -26.87 11.10 -3.41
N LEU A 337 -27.04 12.42 -3.35
CA LEU A 337 -25.94 13.36 -3.09
C LEU A 337 -25.39 13.21 -1.66
N CYS A 338 -26.25 12.99 -0.67
CA CYS A 338 -25.84 12.75 0.71
C CYS A 338 -25.09 11.43 0.84
N GLU A 339 -25.58 10.36 0.21
CA GLU A 339 -24.91 9.07 0.17
C GLU A 339 -23.52 9.17 -0.47
N LEU A 340 -23.39 9.88 -1.60
CA LEU A 340 -22.09 10.11 -2.25
C LEU A 340 -21.15 10.91 -1.35
N LEU A 341 -21.65 11.93 -0.65
CA LEU A 341 -20.85 12.68 0.32
C LEU A 341 -20.40 11.80 1.48
N GLU A 342 -21.26 10.95 2.04
CA GLU A 342 -20.92 10.02 3.12
C GLU A 342 -19.90 8.96 2.68
N GLN A 343 -20.08 8.41 1.47
CA GLN A 343 -19.11 7.49 0.88
C GLN A 343 -17.76 8.17 0.69
N LEU A 344 -17.73 9.38 0.13
CA LEU A 344 -16.50 10.16 -0.04
C LEU A 344 -15.84 10.49 1.31
N ALA A 345 -16.65 10.79 2.34
CA ALA A 345 -16.18 10.99 3.71
C ALA A 345 -15.50 9.74 4.26
N SER A 346 -16.12 8.57 4.07
CA SER A 346 -15.59 7.30 4.57
C SER A 346 -14.31 6.90 3.84
N LEU A 347 -14.22 7.15 2.53
CA LEU A 347 -13.01 6.94 1.74
C LEU A 347 -11.89 7.87 2.20
N TYR A 348 -12.20 9.15 2.42
CA TYR A 348 -11.24 10.10 2.97
C TYR A 348 -10.74 9.67 4.36
N GLN A 349 -11.62 9.19 5.24
CA GLN A 349 -11.22 8.69 6.57
C GLN A 349 -10.33 7.44 6.49
N ALA A 350 -10.62 6.53 5.55
CA ALA A 350 -9.82 5.34 5.34
C ALA A 350 -8.41 5.69 4.80
N GLU A 351 -8.31 6.66 3.90
CA GLU A 351 -7.05 7.08 3.28
C GLU A 351 -6.20 7.97 4.21
N ALA A 352 -6.83 8.90 4.92
CA ALA A 352 -6.13 9.83 5.80
C ALA A 352 -5.59 9.16 7.08
N GLY A 353 -6.08 7.96 7.43
CA GLY A 353 -5.73 7.28 8.69
C GLY A 353 -6.13 8.07 9.95
N ILE A 354 -6.84 9.18 9.79
CA ILE A 354 -7.32 10.06 10.85
C ILE A 354 -8.80 9.73 11.04
N PRO A 355 -9.21 9.17 12.19
CA PRO A 355 -10.62 9.11 12.52
C PRO A 355 -11.08 10.54 12.74
N LEU A 356 -11.76 11.13 11.75
CA LEU A 356 -12.61 12.26 12.04
C LEU A 356 -13.65 11.72 13.03
N VAL A 357 -13.69 12.29 14.22
CA VAL A 357 -14.68 11.95 15.24
C VAL A 357 -16.06 12.16 14.64
N SER A 358 -16.62 11.09 14.08
CA SER A 358 -18.02 11.00 13.75
C SER A 358 -18.75 10.89 15.09
N GLN A 359 -19.14 12.03 15.63
CA GLN A 359 -20.27 12.09 16.55
C GLN A 359 -21.51 11.67 15.76
N THR A 360 -21.71 10.37 15.60
CA THR A 360 -23.02 9.85 15.21
C THR A 360 -23.86 9.81 16.48
N SER A 361 -24.77 10.77 16.58
CA SER A 361 -25.92 10.64 17.45
C SER A 361 -26.68 9.39 17.02
N SER A 362 -26.47 8.31 17.77
CA SER A 362 -27.28 7.10 17.80
C SER A 362 -28.75 7.45 18.02
N ARG A 363 -29.49 7.69 16.93
CA ARG A 363 -30.96 7.65 16.93
C ARG A 363 -31.51 7.62 15.50
N ARG A 364 -31.50 6.45 14.87
CA ARG A 364 -32.53 5.96 13.92
C ARG A 364 -32.07 4.66 13.27
N GLU A 365 -31.95 3.63 14.10
CA GLU A 365 -31.80 2.26 13.62
C GLU A 365 -32.96 1.43 14.17
N SER A 366 -34.16 1.81 13.74
CA SER A 366 -35.36 1.01 13.95
C SER A 366 -36.38 1.45 12.91
N LEU A 367 -36.52 0.65 11.85
CA LEU A 367 -37.75 0.37 11.09
C LEU A 367 -37.40 -0.08 9.66
N ARG A 368 -36.81 -1.27 9.51
CA ARG A 368 -37.11 -2.14 8.35
C ARG A 368 -37.04 -3.60 8.78
N ARG A 369 -38.16 -4.10 9.32
CA ARG A 369 -38.47 -5.54 9.34
C ARG A 369 -39.25 -5.89 8.07
N ARG A 370 -38.75 -6.92 7.38
CA ARG A 370 -39.46 -7.95 6.59
C ARG A 370 -40.43 -7.48 5.49
N SER A 371 -40.08 -7.77 4.25
CA SER A 371 -41.02 -8.37 3.29
C SER A 371 -40.28 -9.06 2.13
N MET A 372 -40.43 -10.40 2.09
CA MET A 372 -40.53 -11.29 0.92
C MET A 372 -39.64 -11.05 -0.33
N GLN A 373 -38.69 -11.97 -0.54
CA GLN A 373 -38.46 -12.56 -1.87
C GLN A 373 -39.64 -13.50 -2.21
N PRO A 374 -40.06 -13.68 -3.49
CA PRO A 374 -39.22 -14.36 -4.49
C PRO A 374 -39.42 -13.94 -5.97
N GLY A 375 -38.48 -14.33 -6.84
CA GLY A 375 -38.75 -14.49 -8.27
C GLY A 375 -37.61 -14.05 -9.19
N ALA A 376 -36.94 -15.03 -9.79
CA ALA A 376 -35.86 -14.89 -10.74
C ALA A 376 -36.31 -14.37 -12.12
N VAL A 377 -35.30 -14.19 -12.98
CA VAL A 377 -35.31 -14.06 -14.45
C VAL A 377 -35.35 -12.63 -14.97
N LEU A 378 -34.19 -12.10 -15.38
CA LEU A 378 -33.84 -11.94 -16.80
C LEU A 378 -32.39 -11.44 -16.91
N ALA A 379 -31.57 -12.24 -17.59
CA ALA A 379 -30.29 -11.82 -18.12
C ALA A 379 -30.53 -10.78 -19.22
N ALA A 380 -29.87 -9.62 -19.11
CA ALA A 380 -29.66 -8.71 -20.22
C ALA A 380 -28.14 -8.59 -20.44
N SER A 381 -27.67 -9.33 -21.43
CA SER A 381 -26.36 -9.18 -22.03
C SER A 381 -26.27 -7.78 -22.66
N HIS A 382 -25.47 -6.90 -22.05
CA HIS A 382 -24.97 -5.71 -22.72
C HIS A 382 -23.45 -5.83 -22.81
N SER A 383 -22.98 -6.18 -24.00
CA SER A 383 -21.60 -5.95 -24.43
C SER A 383 -21.40 -4.45 -24.64
N PRO A 384 -20.32 -3.84 -24.11
CA PRO A 384 -19.71 -2.69 -24.74
C PRO A 384 -18.49 -3.13 -25.57
N ALA A 385 -18.50 -2.69 -26.82
CA ALA A 385 -17.41 -2.80 -27.77
C ALA A 385 -16.10 -2.11 -27.27
N PRO A 386 -14.94 -2.43 -27.85
CA PRO A 386 -13.64 -2.07 -27.30
C PRO A 386 -13.31 -0.59 -27.58
N ALA A 387 -13.04 0.18 -26.54
CA ALA A 387 -12.46 1.51 -26.64
C ALA A 387 -10.93 1.40 -26.75
N PRO A 388 -10.26 2.33 -27.45
CA PRO A 388 -8.88 2.16 -27.87
C PRO A 388 -7.93 2.13 -26.68
N GLU A 389 -7.12 1.08 -26.68
CA GLU A 389 -5.99 0.81 -25.79
C GLU A 389 -5.18 2.09 -25.56
N GLN A 390 -5.12 2.55 -24.30
CA GLN A 390 -4.11 3.48 -23.85
C GLN A 390 -2.95 2.64 -23.28
N PRO A 391 -1.93 2.29 -24.09
CA PRO A 391 -0.82 1.44 -23.67
C PRO A 391 -0.02 2.06 -22.51
N VAL A 392 -0.15 3.38 -22.32
CA VAL A 392 0.47 4.12 -21.22
C VAL A 392 -0.16 3.74 -19.87
N LEU A 393 -1.49 3.65 -19.79
CA LEU A 393 -2.20 3.31 -18.56
C LEU A 393 -1.95 1.84 -18.17
N GLU A 394 -1.96 0.94 -19.15
CA GLU A 394 -1.63 -0.47 -18.93
C GLU A 394 -0.17 -0.66 -18.50
N SER A 395 0.76 0.09 -19.09
CA SER A 395 2.18 0.06 -18.70
C SER A 395 2.43 0.64 -17.30
N LEU A 396 1.60 1.59 -16.86
CA LEU A 396 1.65 2.19 -15.53
C LEU A 396 1.05 1.25 -14.49
N LEU A 397 -0.11 0.67 -14.77
CA LEU A 397 -0.78 -0.30 -13.91
C LEU A 397 0.07 -1.56 -13.73
N ARG A 398 0.72 -2.04 -14.81
CA ARG A 398 1.70 -3.15 -14.74
C ARG A 398 2.93 -2.82 -13.89
N ARG A 399 3.36 -1.55 -13.88
CA ARG A 399 4.50 -1.07 -13.06
C ARG A 399 4.14 -0.87 -11.59
N VAL A 400 2.86 -0.60 -11.31
CA VAL A 400 2.29 -0.45 -9.96
C VAL A 400 1.75 -1.79 -9.43
N GLY A 401 1.81 -2.87 -10.21
CA GLY A 401 1.42 -4.22 -9.80
C GLY A 401 -0.09 -4.48 -9.81
N VAL A 402 -0.86 -3.66 -10.52
CA VAL A 402 -2.31 -3.80 -10.64
C VAL A 402 -2.65 -4.24 -12.07
N SER A 403 -3.26 -5.41 -12.24
CA SER A 403 -3.75 -5.85 -13.55
C SER A 403 -5.00 -5.04 -13.93
N PRO A 404 -5.12 -4.55 -15.18
CA PRO A 404 -6.31 -3.83 -15.65
C PRO A 404 -7.59 -4.67 -15.56
N GLU A 405 -7.48 -6.00 -15.54
CA GLU A 405 -8.62 -6.92 -15.42
C GLU A 405 -9.29 -6.87 -14.03
N SER A 406 -8.56 -6.48 -12.97
CA SER A 406 -9.11 -6.34 -11.61
C SER A 406 -9.98 -5.09 -11.44
N VAL A 407 -9.85 -4.09 -12.33
CA VAL A 407 -10.61 -2.83 -12.25
C VAL A 407 -11.93 -2.94 -13.04
N LEU A 408 -12.00 -3.85 -14.02
CA LEU A 408 -13.11 -3.91 -14.98
C LEU A 408 -14.17 -4.97 -14.68
N ARG A 409 -13.98 -5.82 -13.66
CA ARG A 409 -14.96 -6.87 -13.33
C ARG A 409 -15.71 -6.55 -12.03
N PRO A 410 -17.02 -6.24 -12.08
CA PRO A 410 -17.82 -6.08 -10.88
C PRO A 410 -17.84 -7.38 -10.09
N ARG A 411 -17.71 -7.26 -8.77
CA ARG A 411 -17.79 -8.35 -7.79
C ARG A 411 -19.13 -9.09 -7.95
N ALA A 412 -19.10 -10.25 -8.60
CA ALA A 412 -20.24 -11.15 -8.62
C ALA A 412 -20.41 -11.74 -7.22
N GLU A 413 -21.54 -11.43 -6.59
CA GLU A 413 -21.95 -12.01 -5.32
C GLU A 413 -22.29 -13.49 -5.51
N GLY A 414 -21.34 -14.37 -5.18
CA GLY A 414 -21.57 -15.81 -5.17
C GLY A 414 -20.46 -16.56 -5.89
N GLY A 415 -19.36 -16.78 -5.18
CA GLY A 415 -18.14 -17.36 -5.74
C GLY A 415 -17.26 -17.97 -4.68
N SER A 416 -17.47 -19.27 -4.47
CA SER A 416 -16.85 -20.23 -3.55
C SER A 416 -15.36 -20.03 -3.18
N ALA A 417 -14.93 -20.66 -2.09
CA ALA A 417 -13.52 -20.74 -1.64
C ALA A 417 -12.50 -21.08 -2.75
N GLN A 418 -12.96 -21.64 -3.87
CA GLN A 418 -12.20 -21.88 -5.08
C GLN A 418 -11.76 -20.59 -5.79
N GLU A 419 -12.57 -19.53 -5.83
CA GLU A 419 -12.17 -18.23 -6.36
C GLU A 419 -11.12 -17.53 -5.48
N LEU A 420 -11.21 -17.71 -4.16
CA LEU A 420 -10.18 -17.23 -3.23
C LEU A 420 -8.87 -18.01 -3.38
N HIS A 421 -8.97 -19.32 -3.68
CA HIS A 421 -7.81 -20.16 -3.95
C HIS A 421 -7.15 -19.81 -5.29
N GLU A 422 -7.94 -19.62 -6.34
CA GLU A 422 -7.48 -19.16 -7.64
C GLU A 422 -6.86 -17.76 -7.56
N LYS A 423 -7.46 -16.83 -6.79
CA LYS A 423 -6.85 -15.52 -6.51
C LYS A 423 -5.55 -15.64 -5.73
N ARG A 424 -5.45 -16.55 -4.75
CA ARG A 424 -4.21 -16.77 -3.99
C ARG A 424 -3.11 -17.36 -4.88
N ILE A 425 -3.44 -18.31 -5.74
CA ILE A 425 -2.51 -18.89 -6.71
C ILE A 425 -2.06 -17.78 -7.68
N HIS A 426 -2.99 -17.00 -8.21
CA HIS A 426 -2.68 -15.91 -9.12
C HIS A 426 -1.78 -14.85 -8.49
N ILE A 427 -2.04 -14.44 -7.24
CA ILE A 427 -1.15 -13.52 -6.49
C ILE A 427 0.24 -14.13 -6.28
N SER A 428 0.33 -15.43 -5.97
CA SER A 428 1.62 -16.09 -5.80
C SER A 428 2.41 -16.18 -7.12
N GLU A 429 1.71 -16.29 -8.24
CA GLU A 429 2.30 -16.37 -9.57
C GLU A 429 2.68 -15.00 -10.13
N THR A 430 1.91 -13.95 -9.83
CA THR A 430 2.27 -12.56 -10.14
C THR A 430 3.45 -12.08 -9.29
N LEU A 431 3.53 -12.47 -8.02
CA LEU A 431 4.71 -12.19 -7.19
C LEU A 431 5.95 -12.94 -7.68
N ARG A 432 5.80 -14.20 -8.12
CA ARG A 432 6.91 -14.98 -8.69
C ARG A 432 7.38 -14.40 -10.03
N SER A 433 6.47 -13.98 -10.89
CA SER A 433 6.82 -13.34 -12.16
C SER A 433 7.41 -11.94 -11.99
N LEU A 434 6.99 -11.17 -10.98
CA LEU A 434 7.64 -9.92 -10.59
C LEU A 434 9.06 -10.18 -10.05
N GLY A 435 9.22 -11.20 -9.20
CA GLY A 435 10.53 -11.64 -8.72
C GLY A 435 11.47 -11.97 -9.88
N ALA A 436 11.02 -12.79 -10.83
CA ALA A 436 11.80 -13.11 -12.02
C ALA A 436 12.07 -11.89 -12.93
N ALA A 437 11.12 -10.95 -13.03
CA ALA A 437 11.27 -9.73 -13.84
C ALA A 437 12.22 -8.69 -13.20
N VAL A 438 12.38 -8.69 -11.88
CA VAL A 438 13.36 -7.85 -11.17
C VAL A 438 14.73 -8.54 -11.13
N GLU A 439 14.77 -9.86 -10.97
CA GLU A 439 16.00 -10.64 -10.98
C GLU A 439 16.64 -10.68 -12.37
N SER A 440 15.86 -10.71 -13.46
CA SER A 440 16.40 -10.74 -14.83
C SER A 440 17.29 -9.54 -15.20
N PRO A 441 16.90 -8.26 -15.01
CA PRO A 441 17.77 -7.12 -15.29
C PRO A 441 18.92 -7.01 -14.27
N LEU A 442 18.70 -7.43 -13.02
CA LEU A 442 19.76 -7.46 -12.00
C LEU A 442 20.84 -8.48 -12.38
N MET A 443 20.46 -9.69 -12.79
CA MET A 443 21.37 -10.72 -13.29
C MET A 443 22.05 -10.28 -14.59
N ALA A 444 21.35 -9.59 -15.48
CA ALA A 444 21.94 -9.03 -16.69
C ALA A 444 22.98 -7.93 -16.40
N GLN A 445 22.82 -7.18 -15.30
CA GLN A 445 23.80 -6.19 -14.85
C GLN A 445 24.93 -6.79 -14.00
N LEU A 446 24.67 -7.85 -13.22
CA LEU A 446 25.68 -8.54 -12.43
C LEU A 446 26.57 -9.45 -13.29
N ALA A 447 26.01 -10.15 -14.27
CA ALA A 447 26.74 -11.08 -15.14
C ALA A 447 27.99 -10.47 -15.81
N PRO A 448 27.97 -9.26 -16.40
CA PRO A 448 29.19 -8.66 -16.95
C PRO A 448 30.18 -8.24 -15.87
N VAL A 449 29.73 -7.87 -14.67
CA VAL A 449 30.61 -7.54 -13.53
C VAL A 449 31.29 -8.80 -12.97
N ASP A 450 30.54 -9.90 -12.84
CA ASP A 450 31.09 -11.20 -12.43
C ASP A 450 32.03 -11.77 -13.49
N ASN A 451 31.68 -11.66 -14.77
CA ASN A 451 32.59 -12.04 -15.85
C ASN A 451 33.85 -11.18 -15.85
N ALA A 452 33.74 -9.86 -15.64
CA ALA A 452 34.89 -8.98 -15.54
C ALA A 452 35.74 -9.28 -14.29
N SER A 453 35.13 -9.59 -13.15
CA SER A 453 35.84 -9.96 -11.92
C SER A 453 36.55 -11.30 -12.08
N GLN A 454 35.94 -12.27 -12.77
CA GLN A 454 36.54 -13.56 -13.10
C GLN A 454 37.66 -13.45 -14.15
N VAL A 455 37.53 -12.54 -15.13
CA VAL A 455 38.60 -12.22 -16.09
C VAL A 455 39.76 -11.50 -15.39
N LEU A 456 39.48 -10.55 -14.49
CA LEU A 456 40.50 -9.89 -13.69
C LEU A 456 41.19 -10.88 -12.75
N ALA A 457 40.43 -11.75 -12.08
CA ALA A 457 40.97 -12.83 -11.26
C ALA A 457 41.84 -13.75 -12.13
N SER A 458 41.32 -14.34 -13.21
CA SER A 458 42.13 -15.21 -14.08
C SER A 458 43.37 -14.53 -14.66
N SER A 459 43.30 -13.23 -15.00
CA SER A 459 44.47 -12.47 -15.46
C SER A 459 45.52 -12.24 -14.36
N LEU A 460 45.10 -11.93 -13.13
CA LEU A 460 45.97 -11.81 -11.96
C LEU A 460 46.62 -13.15 -11.58
N HIS A 461 45.91 -14.25 -11.76
CA HIS A 461 46.38 -15.61 -11.46
C HIS A 461 47.13 -16.27 -12.65
N SER A 462 47.12 -15.68 -13.85
CA SER A 462 47.79 -16.24 -15.02
C SER A 462 49.32 -16.14 -14.97
N ASN A 463 49.85 -15.17 -14.21
CA ASN A 463 51.29 -14.93 -14.03
C ASN A 463 51.81 -15.35 -12.64
N SER A 464 50.96 -15.90 -11.77
CA SER A 464 51.40 -16.44 -10.48
C SER A 464 51.42 -17.97 -10.53
N HIS A 465 52.62 -18.55 -10.48
CA HIS A 465 52.81 -20.00 -10.31
C HIS A 465 52.34 -20.54 -8.94
N PHE A 466 51.78 -19.66 -8.10
CA PHE A 466 51.26 -19.98 -6.78
C PHE A 466 49.73 -20.14 -6.88
N LYS A 467 49.30 -21.38 -7.15
CA LYS A 467 47.94 -21.81 -6.88
C LYS A 467 47.69 -21.58 -5.38
N THR A 468 46.60 -20.95 -4.99
CA THR A 468 46.25 -20.68 -3.59
C THR A 468 46.04 -21.99 -2.82
N SER A 469 47.14 -22.59 -2.38
CA SER A 469 47.21 -23.67 -1.41
C SER A 469 48.42 -23.34 -0.54
N LEU A 470 48.25 -23.31 0.79
CA LEU A 470 49.32 -23.12 1.77
C LEU A 470 50.31 -24.30 1.82
N ARG A 471 50.29 -25.18 0.82
CA ARG A 471 51.09 -26.39 0.74
C ARG A 471 52.09 -26.25 -0.39
N ASP A 472 53.36 -26.42 -0.04
CA ASP A 472 54.47 -26.45 -0.99
C ASP A 472 54.28 -27.66 -1.94
N PRO A 473 54.16 -27.46 -3.27
CA PRO A 473 53.97 -28.56 -4.21
C PRO A 473 55.12 -29.58 -4.15
N GLY A 474 56.33 -29.17 -3.77
CA GLY A 474 57.45 -30.10 -3.57
C GLY A 474 57.24 -31.02 -2.37
N GLN A 475 56.55 -30.55 -1.33
CA GLN A 475 56.21 -31.37 -0.17
C GLN A 475 55.09 -32.37 -0.49
N GLU A 476 54.09 -31.98 -1.30
CA GLU A 476 53.03 -32.90 -1.75
C GLU A 476 53.58 -34.00 -2.67
N GLU A 477 54.49 -33.69 -3.59
CA GLU A 477 55.16 -34.71 -4.40
C GLU A 477 56.00 -35.67 -3.55
N SER A 478 56.72 -35.15 -2.54
CA SER A 478 57.51 -35.97 -1.61
C SER A 478 56.63 -36.87 -0.73
N LEU A 479 55.45 -36.37 -0.31
CA LEU A 479 54.48 -37.14 0.44
C LEU A 479 53.82 -38.21 -0.43
N ALA A 480 53.49 -37.89 -1.69
CA ALA A 480 52.95 -38.87 -2.63
C ALA A 480 53.97 -39.97 -2.94
N SER A 481 55.26 -39.64 -3.07
CA SER A 481 56.31 -40.66 -3.22
C SER A 481 56.45 -41.54 -1.98
N LEU A 482 56.34 -40.94 -0.78
CA LEU A 482 56.47 -41.66 0.48
C LEU A 482 55.24 -42.54 0.76
N GLU A 483 54.04 -42.10 0.37
CA GLU A 483 52.82 -42.92 0.37
C GLU A 483 52.93 -44.09 -0.60
N ALA A 484 53.50 -43.90 -1.78
CA ALA A 484 53.75 -44.99 -2.73
C ALA A 484 54.76 -46.01 -2.18
N GLU A 485 55.83 -45.54 -1.51
CA GLU A 485 56.79 -46.40 -0.82
C GLU A 485 56.16 -47.16 0.36
N LEU A 486 55.32 -46.49 1.16
CA LEU A 486 54.58 -47.13 2.25
C LEU A 486 53.57 -48.16 1.73
N ALA A 487 52.90 -47.90 0.61
CA ALA A 487 52.01 -48.85 -0.02
C ALA A 487 52.76 -50.09 -0.54
N LEU A 488 53.99 -49.92 -1.05
CA LEU A 488 54.88 -51.03 -1.41
C LEU A 488 55.30 -51.84 -0.17
N LEU A 489 55.66 -51.14 0.92
CA LEU A 489 56.03 -51.77 2.19
C LEU A 489 54.86 -52.54 2.80
N GLN A 490 53.66 -51.96 2.78
CA GLN A 490 52.44 -52.61 3.25
C GLN A 490 52.09 -53.84 2.42
N ARG A 491 52.29 -53.79 1.09
CA ARG A 491 52.13 -54.96 0.22
C ARG A 491 53.19 -56.03 0.51
N GLY A 492 54.42 -55.63 0.82
CA GLY A 492 55.48 -56.53 1.29
C GLY A 492 55.13 -57.20 2.61
N VAL A 493 54.56 -56.45 3.56
CA VAL A 493 54.12 -56.96 4.87
C VAL A 493 52.90 -57.88 4.74
N GLN A 494 51.94 -57.57 3.85
CA GLN A 494 50.83 -58.48 3.55
C GLN A 494 51.28 -59.75 2.81
N GLY A 495 52.39 -59.69 2.08
CA GLY A 495 53.02 -60.86 1.44
C GLY A 495 53.83 -61.74 2.40
N LEU A 496 54.13 -61.28 3.61
CA LEU A 496 54.79 -62.08 4.64
C LEU A 496 53.78 -63.04 5.26
N ASN A 497 53.86 -64.31 4.86
CA ASN A 497 52.99 -65.36 5.35
C ASN A 497 53.38 -65.75 6.79
N LEU A 498 52.76 -65.10 7.79
CA LEU A 498 52.96 -65.34 9.23
C LEU A 498 52.57 -66.77 9.67
N GLU A 499 51.96 -67.56 8.79
CA GLU A 499 51.64 -68.97 9.03
C GLU A 499 52.86 -69.90 9.01
N VAL A 500 54.00 -69.47 8.44
CA VAL A 500 55.28 -70.23 8.52
C VAL A 500 55.79 -70.28 9.98
N LEU A 501 55.45 -69.28 10.80
CA LEU A 501 55.80 -69.28 12.24
C LEU A 501 54.81 -70.09 13.10
N HIS A 502 53.63 -70.42 12.58
CA HIS A 502 52.62 -71.25 13.27
C HIS A 502 52.62 -72.72 12.82
N GLN A 503 53.39 -73.09 11.79
CA GLN A 503 53.65 -74.50 11.47
C GLN A 503 54.58 -75.10 12.53
N ARG A 504 53.96 -75.69 13.55
CA ARG A 504 54.61 -76.51 14.58
C ARG A 504 55.44 -77.60 13.88
N ASP A 505 56.76 -77.50 14.00
CA ASP A 505 57.69 -78.40 13.34
C ASP A 505 57.54 -79.80 13.97
N LYS A 506 56.98 -80.74 13.20
CA LYS A 506 56.75 -82.13 13.63
C LYS A 506 58.04 -82.85 14.03
N THR A 507 59.20 -82.32 13.63
CA THR A 507 60.50 -82.83 14.06
C THR A 507 60.86 -82.44 15.49
N GLN A 508 60.35 -81.29 15.98
CA GLN A 508 60.55 -80.79 17.33
C GLN A 508 59.67 -81.53 18.35
N ASP A 509 58.41 -81.85 18.00
CA ASP A 509 57.53 -82.66 18.85
C ASP A 509 58.04 -84.13 18.97
N ARG A 510 58.62 -84.71 17.91
CA ARG A 510 59.29 -86.03 17.98
C ARG A 510 60.56 -86.03 18.84
N PHE A 511 61.21 -84.89 18.97
CA PHE A 511 62.38 -84.74 19.84
C PHE A 511 61.96 -84.68 21.31
N LEU A 512 60.82 -84.03 21.61
CA LEU A 512 60.23 -83.96 22.95
C LEU A 512 59.64 -85.30 23.42
N GLU A 513 59.01 -86.10 22.54
CA GLU A 513 58.51 -87.45 22.88
C GLU A 513 59.61 -88.47 23.19
N ARG A 514 60.85 -88.27 22.70
CA ARG A 514 61.99 -89.15 23.03
C ARG A 514 62.63 -88.82 24.39
N TRP A 515 62.24 -87.72 25.01
CA TRP A 515 62.78 -87.22 26.28
C TRP A 515 61.74 -87.18 27.41
N SER A 516 60.59 -87.85 27.24
CA SER A 516 59.61 -88.14 28.31
C SER A 516 59.65 -89.60 28.74
#